data_AF-A0A1R1CB66-F1
#
_entry.id   AF-A0A1R1CB66-F1
#
_cell.length_a   1.000
_cell.length_b   1.000
_cell.length_c   1.000
_cell.angle_alpha   90.00
_cell.angle_beta   90.00
_cell.angle_gamma   90.00
#
_symmetry.space_group_name_H-M   'P 1'
#
loop_
_entity.id
_entity.type
_entity.pdbx_description
1 polymer ?
#
loop_
_entity_poly.entity_id
_entity_poly.type
_entity_poly.pdbx_seq_one_letter_code
_entity_poly.pdbx_strand_id
1 'polypeptide(L)'
;MYAQIFLGIWMLVNAGFHFFKLKFFLRKSVISILSEDELASYQKGSVLPYILLGILIIVMGIIEGKELLSTPVFIGVYIILASIPFALLFRNNKKHSGYYFW
;
A
#
# COMPACT_ATOMS: atom_id res chain seq x y z
N MET A 1 3.77 4.60 -17.69
CA MET A 1 2.30 4.66 -17.62
C MET A 1 1.64 3.30 -17.34
N TYR A 2 1.56 2.35 -18.29
CA TYR A 2 0.75 1.12 -18.11
C TYR A 2 1.15 0.24 -16.91
N ALA A 3 2.44 0.06 -16.69
CA ALA A 3 2.95 -0.69 -15.53
C ALA A 3 2.54 -0.04 -14.20
N GLN A 4 2.54 1.31 -14.13
CA GLN A 4 2.09 2.03 -12.94
C GLN A 4 0.58 1.85 -12.75
N ILE A 5 -0.23 2.01 -13.80
CA ILE A 5 -1.69 1.79 -13.71
C ILE A 5 -2.00 0.37 -13.23
N PHE A 6 -1.34 -0.64 -13.80
CA PHE A 6 -1.50 -2.03 -13.36
C PHE A 6 -1.10 -2.23 -11.89
N LEU A 7 0.04 -1.68 -11.46
CA LEU A 7 0.48 -1.75 -10.08
C LEU A 7 -0.49 -1.04 -9.13
N GLY A 8 -1.05 0.10 -9.54
CA GLY A 8 -2.01 0.84 -8.73
C GLY A 8 -3.33 0.07 -8.58
N ILE A 9 -3.85 -0.54 -9.65
CA ILE A 9 -5.00 -1.45 -9.58
C ILE A 9 -4.69 -2.63 -8.65
N TRP A 10 -3.49 -3.22 -8.76
CA TRP A 10 -3.06 -4.29 -7.87
C TRP A 10 -3.08 -3.87 -6.39
N MET A 11 -2.65 -2.66 -6.06
CA MET A 11 -2.73 -2.13 -4.69
C MET A 11 -4.18 -1.97 -4.22
N LEU A 12 -5.09 -1.50 -5.09
CA LEU A 12 -6.52 -1.40 -4.78
C LEU A 12 -7.16 -2.77 -4.56
N VAL A 13 -6.79 -3.77 -5.36
CA VAL A 13 -7.20 -5.15 -5.15
C VAL A 13 -6.74 -5.61 -3.76
N ASN A 14 -5.47 -5.42 -3.40
CA ASN A 14 -4.96 -5.78 -2.08
C ASN A 14 -5.71 -5.07 -0.94
N ALA A 15 -6.08 -3.80 -1.10
CA ALA A 15 -6.94 -3.11 -0.14
C ALA A 15 -8.30 -3.81 0.02
N GLY A 16 -8.91 -4.27 -1.08
CA GLY A 16 -10.12 -5.08 -1.05
C GLY A 16 -9.94 -6.39 -0.28
N PHE A 17 -8.87 -7.13 -0.52
CA PHE A 17 -8.56 -8.35 0.24
C PHE A 17 -8.43 -8.08 1.75
N HIS A 18 -7.74 -7.00 2.12
CA HIS A 18 -7.65 -6.56 3.52
C HIS A 18 -9.01 -6.17 4.11
N PHE A 19 -9.85 -5.45 3.35
CA PHE A 19 -11.17 -5.02 3.78
C PHE A 19 -12.11 -6.22 4.05
N PHE A 20 -12.09 -7.22 3.17
CA PHE A 20 -12.86 -8.45 3.32
C PHE A 20 -12.19 -9.51 4.21
N LYS A 21 -11.08 -9.16 4.89
CA LYS A 21 -10.30 -10.04 5.77
C LYS A 21 -9.79 -11.33 5.10
N LEU A 22 -9.63 -11.30 3.78
CA LEU A 22 -9.15 -12.44 3.00
C LEU A 22 -7.64 -12.64 3.22
N LYS A 23 -7.22 -13.89 3.43
CA LYS A 23 -5.82 -14.23 3.77
C LYS A 23 -4.91 -14.51 2.56
N PHE A 24 -5.44 -14.46 1.33
CA PHE A 24 -4.72 -14.87 0.11
C PHE A 24 -3.40 -14.14 -0.13
N PHE A 25 -3.34 -12.84 0.15
CA PHE A 25 -2.14 -12.01 -0.06
C PHE A 25 -1.39 -11.68 1.23
N LEU A 26 -1.77 -12.31 2.34
CA LEU A 26 -1.02 -12.19 3.59
C LEU A 26 0.19 -13.13 3.57
N ARG A 27 1.31 -12.65 4.12
CA ARG A 27 2.49 -13.49 4.32
C ARG A 27 2.16 -14.59 5.33
N LYS A 28 2.65 -15.81 5.09
CA LYS A 28 2.45 -16.96 6.00
C LYS A 28 2.86 -16.66 7.44
N SER A 29 3.95 -15.90 7.64
CA SER A 29 4.42 -15.48 8.97
C SER A 29 3.40 -14.62 9.71
N VAL A 30 2.72 -13.69 9.01
CA VAL A 30 1.67 -12.85 9.58
C VAL A 30 0.50 -13.71 10.05
N ILE A 31 0.10 -14.67 9.21
CA ILE A 31 -1.01 -15.59 9.50
C ILE A 31 -0.68 -16.51 10.69
N SER A 32 0.59 -16.95 10.83
CA SER A 32 0.98 -17.87 11.89
C SER A 32 1.28 -17.21 13.24
N ILE A 33 1.66 -15.93 13.25
CA ILE A 33 2.11 -15.22 14.46
C ILE A 33 0.94 -14.50 15.13
N LEU A 34 0.02 -13.93 14.36
CA LEU A 34 -1.09 -13.15 14.90
C LEU A 34 -2.28 -14.04 15.24
N SER A 35 -2.93 -13.77 16.38
CA SER A 35 -4.27 -14.30 16.66
C SER A 35 -5.29 -13.78 15.64
N GLU A 36 -6.45 -14.42 15.51
CA GLU A 36 -7.49 -14.00 14.54
C GLU A 36 -7.94 -12.53 14.75
N ASP A 37 -8.03 -12.08 16.00
CA ASP A 37 -8.40 -10.70 16.34
C ASP A 37 -7.29 -9.70 15.95
N GLU A 38 -6.03 -10.04 16.24
CA GLU A 38 -4.87 -9.24 15.84
C GLU A 38 -4.71 -9.21 14.32
N LEU A 39 -4.99 -10.32 13.65
CA LEU A 39 -4.95 -10.42 12.20
C LEU A 39 -6.02 -9.54 11.55
N ALA A 40 -7.24 -9.56 12.07
CA ALA A 40 -8.32 -8.69 11.59
C ALA A 40 -7.99 -7.20 11.84
N SER A 41 -7.41 -6.87 12.99
CA SER A 41 -6.95 -5.51 13.33
C SER A 41 -5.82 -5.06 12.39
N TYR A 42 -4.85 -5.94 12.13
CA TYR A 42 -3.76 -5.72 11.19
C TYR A 42 -4.29 -5.46 9.78
N GLN A 43 -5.19 -6.32 9.26
CA GLN A 43 -5.77 -6.14 7.95
C GLN A 43 -6.55 -4.82 7.84
N LYS A 44 -7.36 -4.48 8.84
CA LYS A 44 -8.07 -3.19 8.88
C LYS A 44 -7.12 -2.00 8.82
N GLY A 45 -5.99 -2.08 9.53
CA GLY A 45 -4.93 -1.05 9.51
C GLY A 45 -4.21 -0.94 8.17
N SER A 46 -4.21 -1.99 7.35
CA SER A 46 -3.59 -2.00 6.02
C SER A 46 -4.51 -1.49 4.91
N VAL A 47 -5.83 -1.41 5.09
CA VAL A 47 -6.76 -0.98 4.03
C VAL A 47 -6.42 0.41 3.50
N LEU A 48 -6.41 1.43 4.36
CA LEU A 48 -6.21 2.82 3.95
C LEU A 48 -4.85 3.04 3.25
N PRO A 49 -3.71 2.55 3.76
CA PRO A 49 -2.43 2.71 3.08
C PRO A 49 -2.39 2.10 1.67
N TYR A 50 -2.99 0.92 1.46
CA TYR A 50 -3.06 0.31 0.14
C TYR A 50 -3.99 1.08 -0.81
N ILE A 51 -5.10 1.64 -0.33
CA ILE A 51 -5.95 2.56 -1.13
C ILE A 51 -5.15 3.78 -1.57
N LEU A 52 -4.44 4.43 -0.63
CA LEU A 52 -3.66 5.62 -0.90
C LEU A 52 -2.53 5.33 -1.90
N LEU A 53 -1.80 4.21 -1.75
CA LEU A 53 -0.80 3.77 -2.72
C LEU A 53 -1.43 3.53 -4.09
N GLY A 54 -2.55 2.82 -4.16
CA GLY A 54 -3.22 2.52 -5.42
C GLY A 54 -3.62 3.77 -6.18
N ILE A 55 -4.30 4.71 -5.51
CA ILE A 55 -4.70 5.99 -6.11
C ILE A 55 -3.47 6.80 -6.53
N LEU A 56 -2.47 6.93 -5.65
CA LEU A 56 -1.24 7.66 -5.94
C LEU A 56 -0.55 7.12 -7.20
N ILE A 57 -0.31 5.81 -7.26
CA ILE A 57 0.40 5.19 -8.38
C ILE A 57 -0.38 5.37 -9.69
N ILE A 58 -1.72 5.25 -9.68
CA ILE A 58 -2.55 5.50 -10.87
C ILE A 58 -2.43 6.96 -11.32
N VAL A 59 -2.57 7.90 -10.39
CA VAL A 59 -2.48 9.34 -10.69
C VAL A 59 -1.10 9.69 -11.25
N MET A 60 -0.03 9.24 -10.61
CA MET A 60 1.33 9.45 -11.11
C MET A 60 1.53 8.78 -12.48
N GLY A 61 0.94 7.60 -12.71
CA GLY A 61 0.98 6.93 -14.01
C GLY A 61 0.34 7.74 -15.13
N ILE A 62 -0.79 8.41 -14.85
CA ILE A 62 -1.46 9.30 -15.80
C ILE A 62 -0.64 10.58 -16.02
N ILE A 63 -0.09 11.18 -14.96
CA ILE A 63 0.77 12.37 -15.04
C ILE A 63 2.01 12.11 -15.88
N GLU A 64 2.68 10.96 -15.67
CA GLU A 64 3.83 10.50 -16.46
C GLU A 64 3.44 10.33 -17.93
N GLY A 65 2.33 9.64 -18.20
CA GLY A 65 1.87 9.38 -19.57
C GLY A 65 1.43 10.64 -20.34
N LYS A 66 1.12 11.73 -19.63
CA LYS A 66 0.79 13.03 -20.22
C LYS A 66 1.98 14.00 -20.23
N GLU A 67 3.15 13.58 -19.74
CA GLU A 67 4.37 14.39 -19.66
C GLU A 67 4.15 15.77 -18.98
N LEU A 68 3.28 15.82 -17.96
CA LEU A 68 2.88 17.08 -17.33
C LEU A 68 3.96 17.72 -16.44
N LEU A 69 4.94 16.94 -16.00
CA LEU A 69 5.99 17.36 -15.09
C LEU A 69 7.36 16.96 -15.66
N SER A 70 8.38 17.79 -15.41
CA SER A 70 9.77 17.39 -15.67
C SER A 70 10.13 16.20 -14.77
N THR A 71 11.01 15.32 -15.26
CA THR A 71 11.39 14.10 -14.54
C THR A 71 11.82 14.33 -13.09
N PRO A 72 12.64 15.35 -12.76
CA PRO A 72 13.03 15.59 -11.37
C PRO A 72 11.83 15.98 -10.47
N VAL A 73 10.92 16.81 -10.98
CA VAL A 73 9.73 17.25 -10.24
C VAL A 73 8.77 16.09 -10.04
N PHE A 74 8.56 15.28 -11.09
CA PHE A 74 7.75 14.07 -11.01
C PHE A 74 8.25 13.13 -9.91
N ILE A 75 9.55 12.82 -9.90
CA ILE A 75 10.17 11.93 -8.90
C ILE A 75 10.03 12.52 -7.49
N GLY A 76 10.30 13.81 -7.33
CA GLY A 76 10.21 14.48 -6.02
C GLY A 76 8.79 14.43 -5.44
N VAL A 77 7.78 14.77 -6.23
CA VAL A 77 6.37 14.69 -5.83
C VAL A 77 5.98 13.26 -5.48
N TYR A 78 6.41 12.28 -6.27
CA TYR A 78 6.11 10.88 -6.02
C TYR A 78 6.64 10.42 -4.65
N ILE A 79 7.92 10.69 -4.36
CA ILE A 79 8.56 10.27 -3.11
C ILE A 79 7.85 10.91 -1.90
N ILE A 80 7.58 12.22 -1.96
CA ILE A 80 6.91 12.95 -0.88
C ILE A 80 5.53 12.35 -0.61
N LEU A 81 4.72 12.14 -1.65
CA LEU A 81 3.37 11.60 -1.49
C LEU A 81 3.38 10.14 -1.05
N ALA A 82 4.30 9.33 -1.55
CA ALA A 82 4.41 7.91 -1.19
C ALA A 82 4.86 7.71 0.27
N SER A 83 5.59 8.67 0.85
CA SER A 83 6.06 8.59 2.24
C SER A 83 4.92 8.39 3.24
N ILE A 84 3.75 9.00 3.00
CA ILE A 84 2.59 8.96 3.89
C ILE A 84 2.03 7.54 4.02
N PRO A 85 1.59 6.85 2.94
CA PRO A 85 1.09 5.49 3.07
C PRO A 85 2.17 4.50 3.51
N PHE A 86 3.43 4.69 3.14
CA PHE A 86 4.52 3.87 3.67
C PHE A 86 4.66 4.01 5.20
N ALA A 87 4.61 5.24 5.73
CA ALA A 87 4.64 5.47 7.17
C ALA A 87 3.47 4.80 7.89
N LEU A 88 2.27 4.84 7.30
CA LEU A 88 1.11 4.15 7.86
C LEU A 88 1.27 2.61 7.85
N LEU A 89 1.80 2.03 6.77
CA LEU A 89 2.11 0.59 6.71
C LEU A 89 3.15 0.20 7.77
N PHE A 90 4.23 0.96 7.88
CA PHE A 90 5.29 0.69 8.86
C PHE A 90 4.79 0.80 10.29
N ARG A 91 3.94 1.80 10.59
CA ARG A 91 3.28 1.92 11.88
C ARG A 91 2.35 0.74 12.16
N ASN A 92 1.60 0.28 11.16
CA ASN A 92 0.71 -0.87 11.31
C ASN A 92 1.49 -2.17 11.55
N ASN A 93 2.58 -2.39 10.83
CA ASN A 93 3.51 -3.50 11.07
C ASN A 93 4.07 -3.43 12.49
N LYS A 94 4.67 -2.29 12.86
CA LYS A 94 5.28 -2.10 14.18
C LYS A 94 4.30 -2.37 15.33
N LYS A 95 3.04 -1.97 15.16
CA LYS A 95 1.98 -2.21 16.13
C LYS A 95 1.68 -3.69 16.37
N HIS A 96 1.75 -4.54 15.34
CA HIS A 96 1.32 -5.95 15.42
C HIS A 96 2.47 -6.95 15.47
N SER A 97 3.62 -6.66 14.87
CA SER A 97 4.79 -7.56 14.86
C SER A 97 5.93 -7.12 15.78
N GLY A 98 5.92 -5.87 16.24
CA GLY A 98 7.08 -5.26 16.90
C GLY A 98 8.19 -4.83 15.94
N TYR A 99 8.06 -5.08 14.64
CA TYR A 99 9.02 -4.69 13.59
C TYR A 99 8.36 -3.80 12.53
N TYR A 100 9.12 -2.89 11.92
CA TYR A 100 8.60 -2.03 10.84
C TYR A 100 8.32 -2.80 9.53
N PHE A 101 9.00 -3.95 9.37
CA PHE A 101 8.87 -4.85 8.24
C PHE A 101 8.64 -6.27 8.76
N TRP A 102 7.77 -7.02 8.09
CA TRP A 102 7.61 -8.44 8.31
C TRP A 102 8.72 -9.24 7.64
#